data_AF-A4BST0-F1
#
_entry.id   AF-A4BST0-F1
#
_cell.length_a   1.000
_cell.length_b   1.000
_cell.length_c   1.000
_cell.angle_alpha   90.00
_cell.angle_beta   90.00
_cell.angle_gamma   90.00
#
_symmetry.space_group_name_H-M   'P 1'
#
loop_
_entity.id
_entity.type
_entity.pdbx_description
1 polymer ?
#
loop_
_entity_poly.entity_id
_entity_poly.type
_entity_poly.pdbx_seq_one_letter_code
_entity_poly.pdbx_strand_id
1 'polypeptide(L)'
;MTRRGARLGVARARHRGGRRGRSNAAACNLKVIEECAQAHGIPALHGSCPKVYREMAFDGLGCCPAERLPIAWVLGETSLMLPVHSALTGADLDRFCAGRNEVLEKASS
;
A
#
# COMPACT_ATOMS: atom_id res chain seq x y z
N MET A 1 32.73 -21.16 -42.37
CA MET A 1 32.35 -19.92 -41.67
C MET A 1 30.86 -19.92 -41.44
N THR A 2 30.47 -20.12 -40.18
CA THR A 2 29.12 -20.30 -39.66
C THR A 2 28.41 -18.98 -39.41
N ARG A 3 27.19 -18.78 -39.94
CA ARG A 3 26.20 -17.87 -39.36
C ARG A 3 24.84 -18.56 -39.30
N ARG A 4 24.62 -19.34 -38.25
CA ARG A 4 23.28 -19.72 -37.80
C ARG A 4 22.61 -18.45 -37.27
N GLY A 5 21.71 -17.87 -38.06
CA GLY A 5 20.80 -16.84 -37.58
C GLY A 5 19.84 -17.45 -36.57
N ALA A 6 20.08 -17.21 -35.29
CA ALA A 6 19.16 -17.54 -34.22
C ALA A 6 17.87 -16.74 -34.41
N ARG A 7 16.80 -17.41 -34.85
CA ARG A 7 15.44 -16.90 -34.71
C ARG A 7 15.15 -16.81 -33.21
N LEU A 8 15.32 -15.61 -32.65
CA LEU A 8 14.72 -15.25 -31.37
C LEU A 8 13.20 -15.29 -31.56
N GLY A 9 12.62 -16.43 -31.21
CA GLY A 9 11.19 -16.58 -31.05
C GLY A 9 10.76 -15.70 -29.89
N VAL A 10 10.30 -14.49 -30.19
CA VAL A 10 9.55 -13.66 -29.25
C VAL A 10 8.31 -14.46 -28.88
N ALA A 11 8.33 -15.08 -27.70
CA ALA A 11 7.19 -15.78 -27.15
C ALA A 11 6.07 -14.75 -26.99
N ARG A 12 5.10 -14.78 -27.92
CA ARG A 12 3.86 -14.02 -27.83
C ARG A 12 3.16 -14.42 -26.53
N ALA A 13 3.27 -13.57 -25.51
CA ALA A 13 2.46 -13.64 -24.31
C ALA A 13 0.99 -13.59 -24.75
N ARG A 14 0.33 -14.75 -24.68
CA ARG A 14 -1.10 -14.87 -24.95
C ARG A 14 -1.82 -14.16 -23.82
N HIS A 15 -2.25 -12.92 -24.09
CA HIS A 15 -3.19 -12.19 -23.26
C HIS A 15 -4.54 -12.94 -23.28
N ARG A 16 -4.72 -13.90 -22.36
CA ARG A 16 -6.04 -14.43 -22.04
C ARG A 16 -6.67 -13.51 -21.01
N GLY A 17 -7.68 -12.78 -21.45
CA GLY A 17 -8.53 -11.95 -20.59
C GLY A 17 -9.28 -12.78 -19.55
N GLY A 18 -9.51 -12.17 -18.39
CA GLY A 18 -10.31 -12.75 -17.32
C GLY A 18 -10.22 -11.99 -16.00
N ARG A 19 -11.05 -10.94 -15.86
CA ARG A 19 -11.62 -10.42 -14.59
C ARG A 19 -10.75 -10.51 -13.31
N ARG A 20 -10.19 -9.37 -12.89
CA ARG A 20 -10.53 -8.65 -11.64
C ARG A 20 -9.56 -7.48 -11.46
N GLY A 21 -9.94 -6.32 -12.00
CA GLY A 21 -9.35 -5.04 -11.62
C GLY A 21 -9.80 -4.68 -10.21
N ARG A 22 -9.19 -5.30 -9.20
CA ARG A 22 -9.20 -4.79 -7.84
C ARG A 22 -7.78 -4.99 -7.34
N SER A 23 -7.03 -3.91 -7.21
CA SER A 23 -5.74 -3.94 -6.53
C SER A 23 -5.96 -4.61 -5.17
N ASN A 24 -5.31 -5.74 -4.91
CA ASN A 24 -5.50 -6.52 -3.68
C ASN A 24 -4.80 -5.88 -2.46
N ALA A 25 -4.55 -4.56 -2.50
CA ALA A 25 -4.14 -3.72 -1.38
C ALA A 25 -5.30 -3.38 -0.42
N ALA A 26 -6.54 -3.76 -0.77
CA ALA A 26 -7.76 -3.45 -0.04
C ALA A 26 -7.87 -4.17 1.31
N ALA A 27 -7.09 -3.67 2.26
CA ALA A 27 -7.49 -3.31 3.61
C ALA A 27 -6.19 -2.84 4.26
N CYS A 28 -5.71 -1.66 3.90
CA CYS A 28 -4.89 -0.96 4.86
C CYS A 28 -5.85 -0.09 5.69
N ASN A 29 -5.44 0.50 6.83
CA ASN A 29 -6.31 1.27 7.75
C ASN A 29 -6.99 2.52 7.11
N LEU A 30 -7.81 2.31 6.09
CA LEU A 30 -8.31 3.31 5.18
C LEU A 30 -9.36 4.18 5.86
N LYS A 31 -10.15 3.59 6.76
CA LYS A 31 -11.16 4.32 7.54
C LYS A 31 -10.54 5.40 8.41
N VAL A 32 -9.48 5.08 9.16
CA VAL A 32 -8.78 6.06 10.02
C VAL A 32 -8.13 7.14 9.17
N ILE A 33 -7.55 6.77 8.02
CA ILE A 33 -6.94 7.73 7.09
C ILE A 33 -7.98 8.67 6.48
N GLU A 34 -9.11 8.13 6.01
CA GLU A 34 -10.22 8.90 5.45
C GLU A 34 -10.81 9.86 6.48
N GLU A 35 -11.01 9.41 7.73
CA GLU A 35 -11.51 10.25 8.82
C GLU A 35 -10.52 11.39 9.14
N CYS A 36 -9.23 11.09 9.29
CA CYS A 36 -8.20 12.11 9.50
C CYS A 36 -8.21 13.17 8.39
N ALA A 37 -8.31 12.74 7.13
CA ALA A 37 -8.26 13.64 5.97
C ALA A 37 -9.56 14.45 5.79
N GLN A 38 -10.72 13.80 5.89
CA GLN A 38 -12.02 14.42 5.57
C GLN A 38 -12.60 15.22 6.74
N ALA A 39 -12.55 14.67 7.97
CA ALA A 39 -13.20 15.29 9.12
C ALA A 39 -12.28 16.31 9.83
N HIS A 40 -10.97 16.05 9.86
CA HIS A 40 -10.03 16.87 10.63
C HIS A 40 -9.04 17.67 9.76
N GLY A 41 -9.00 17.40 8.45
CA GLY A 41 -8.05 18.04 7.52
C GLY A 41 -6.59 17.71 7.85
N ILE A 42 -6.35 16.55 8.45
CA ILE A 42 -5.01 16.10 8.86
C ILE A 42 -4.49 15.13 7.79
N PRO A 43 -3.31 15.39 7.22
CA PRO A 43 -2.66 14.45 6.31
C PRO A 43 -2.27 13.16 7.04
N ALA A 44 -2.88 12.05 6.63
CA ALA A 44 -2.53 10.71 7.08
C ALA A 44 -2.48 9.76 5.88
N LEU A 45 -1.54 8.83 5.89
CA LEU A 45 -1.16 8.05 4.70
C LEU A 45 -0.79 6.61 5.06
N HIS A 46 -0.63 5.77 4.03
CA HIS A 46 0.05 4.48 4.14
C HIS A 46 1.56 4.67 3.94
N GLY A 47 2.37 4.23 4.92
CA GLY A 47 3.82 4.46 4.90
C GLY A 47 4.62 3.37 4.20
N SER A 48 4.43 2.12 4.61
CA SER A 48 5.06 0.96 3.97
C SER A 48 3.96 0.10 3.39
N CYS A 49 3.99 -0.21 2.09
CA CYS A 49 3.09 -1.22 1.49
C CYS A 49 3.50 -2.61 2.01
N PRO A 50 2.99 -3.08 3.15
CA PRO A 50 3.59 -4.24 3.81
C PRO A 50 3.20 -5.54 3.08
N LYS A 51 2.15 -5.46 2.25
CA LYS A 51 1.61 -6.52 1.41
C LYS A 51 2.10 -6.41 -0.05
N VAL A 52 3.25 -5.76 -0.29
CA VAL A 52 3.85 -5.55 -1.63
C VAL A 52 4.00 -6.87 -2.43
N TYR A 53 4.27 -7.98 -1.74
CA TYR A 53 4.32 -9.33 -2.32
C TYR A 53 3.01 -9.79 -2.98
N ARG A 54 1.91 -9.05 -2.84
CA ARG A 54 0.60 -9.33 -3.46
C ARG A 54 0.30 -8.44 -4.65
N GLU A 55 1.22 -7.56 -5.04
CA GLU A 55 1.06 -6.73 -6.22
C GLU A 55 1.18 -7.58 -7.49
N MET A 56 0.43 -7.19 -8.53
CA MET A 56 0.46 -7.88 -9.82
C MET A 56 1.87 -7.92 -10.44
N ALA A 57 2.73 -6.97 -10.09
CA ALA A 57 4.12 -6.92 -10.54
C ALA A 57 4.92 -8.17 -10.14
N PHE A 58 4.51 -8.89 -9.09
CA PHE A 58 5.18 -10.09 -8.60
C PHE A 58 4.49 -11.39 -9.03
N ASP A 59 3.39 -11.32 -9.78
CA ASP A 59 2.68 -12.51 -10.24
C ASP A 59 3.55 -13.35 -11.19
N GLY A 60 3.65 -14.64 -10.90
CA GLY A 60 4.47 -15.58 -11.67
C GLY A 60 5.99 -15.47 -11.50
N LEU A 61 6.51 -14.57 -10.65
CA LEU A 61 7.97 -14.42 -10.42
C LEU A 61 8.53 -15.39 -9.37
N GLY A 62 7.69 -16.15 -8.67
CA GLY A 62 8.13 -17.12 -7.65
C GLY A 62 8.64 -16.49 -6.34
N CYS A 63 8.61 -15.16 -6.23
CA CYS A 63 8.99 -14.41 -5.02
C CYS A 63 7.82 -14.18 -4.05
N CYS A 64 6.62 -14.66 -4.38
CA CYS A 64 5.44 -14.57 -3.52
C CYS A 64 5.45 -15.73 -2.50
N PRO A 65 5.45 -15.44 -1.19
CA PRO A 65 5.32 -16.48 -0.17
C PRO A 65 4.02 -17.29 -0.34
N ALA A 66 4.07 -18.58 -0.05
CA ALA A 66 2.88 -19.45 -0.11
C ALA A 66 1.82 -19.06 0.93
N GLU A 67 2.28 -18.62 2.11
CA GLU A 67 1.43 -18.17 3.20
C GLU A 67 1.53 -16.65 3.41
N ARG A 68 0.56 -16.09 4.13
CA ARG A 68 0.61 -14.67 4.50
C ARG A 68 1.69 -14.42 5.52
N LEU A 69 2.35 -13.27 5.39
CA LEU A 69 3.27 -12.77 6.42
C LEU A 69 2.43 -12.08 7.51
N PRO A 70 2.24 -12.69 8.69
CA PRO A 70 1.27 -12.21 9.69
C PRO A 70 1.62 -10.81 10.21
N ILE A 71 2.91 -10.53 10.41
CA ILE A 71 3.39 -9.22 10.84
C ILE A 71 3.09 -8.16 9.77
N ALA A 72 3.37 -8.46 8.50
CA ALA A 72 3.09 -7.55 7.41
C ALA A 72 1.59 -7.31 7.22
N TRP A 73 0.77 -8.33 7.50
CA TRP A 73 -0.68 -8.18 7.52
C TRP A 73 -1.11 -7.19 8.61
N VAL A 74 -0.71 -7.43 9.86
CA VAL A 74 -1.04 -6.55 10.99
C VAL A 74 -0.56 -5.13 10.74
N LEU A 75 0.68 -4.95 10.28
CA LEU A 75 1.21 -3.62 9.92
C LEU A 75 0.35 -2.92 8.86
N GLY A 76 -0.18 -3.64 7.87
CA GLY A 76 -1.08 -3.06 6.89
C GLY A 76 -2.38 -2.56 7.50
N GLU A 77 -2.95 -3.34 8.42
CA GLU A 77 -4.22 -3.02 9.07
C GLU A 77 -4.11 -1.95 10.16
N THR A 78 -2.93 -1.79 10.80
CA THR A 78 -2.81 -0.96 12.01
C THR A 78 -1.88 0.23 11.88
N SER A 79 -1.00 0.30 10.86
CA SER A 79 -0.06 1.41 10.72
C SER A 79 -0.67 2.65 10.07
N LEU A 80 -0.15 3.81 10.48
CA LEU A 80 -0.47 5.13 9.94
C LEU A 80 0.84 5.89 9.70
N MET A 81 0.94 6.59 8.58
CA MET A 81 2.03 7.53 8.31
C MET A 81 1.53 8.97 8.44
N LEU A 82 2.30 9.78 9.16
CA LEU A 82 2.07 11.22 9.32
C LEU A 82 3.24 11.99 8.70
N PRO A 83 3.02 13.16 8.09
CA PRO A 83 4.11 13.99 7.59
C PRO A 83 4.91 14.57 8.76
N VAL A 84 6.23 14.61 8.58
CA VAL A 84 7.20 15.13 9.57
C VAL A 84 8.21 16.08 8.92
N HIS A 85 7.82 16.74 7.82
CA HIS A 85 8.73 17.63 7.10
C HIS A 85 9.08 18.87 7.93
N SER A 86 10.26 19.44 7.72
CA SER A 86 10.77 20.58 8.49
C SER A 86 9.96 21.86 8.38
N ALA A 87 9.15 22.03 7.32
CA ALA A 87 8.27 23.19 7.16
C ALA A 87 6.98 23.14 8.01
N LEU A 88 6.76 22.11 8.84
CA LEU A 88 5.61 22.07 9.77
C LEU A 88 5.86 23.04 10.92
N THR A 89 4.85 23.84 11.25
CA THR A 89 4.90 24.75 12.41
C THR A 89 4.43 24.02 13.68
N GLY A 90 4.71 24.61 14.85
CA GLY A 90 4.18 24.09 16.12
C GLY A 90 2.64 24.01 16.12
N ALA A 91 1.97 25.02 15.55
CA ALA A 91 0.51 25.03 15.43
C ALA A 91 -0.01 23.90 14.51
N ASP A 92 0.71 23.55 13.45
CA ASP A 92 0.37 22.41 12.60
C ASP A 92 0.47 21.10 13.37
N LEU A 93 1.56 20.92 14.14
CA LEU A 93 1.76 19.73 14.97
C LEU A 93 0.68 19.60 16.05
N ASP A 94 0.34 20.68 16.74
CA ASP A 94 -0.71 20.69 17.77
C ASP A 94 -2.05 20.27 17.17
N ARG A 95 -2.41 20.84 16.01
CA ARG A 95 -3.62 20.47 15.28
C ARG A 95 -3.61 19.00 14.88
N PHE A 96 -2.50 18.51 14.34
CA PHE A 96 -2.38 17.11 13.90
C PHE A 96 -2.48 16.15 15.08
N CYS A 97 -1.85 16.45 16.21
CA CYS A 97 -1.95 15.65 17.42
C CYS A 97 -3.38 15.60 17.96
N ALA A 98 -4.07 16.76 18.03
CA ALA A 98 -5.43 16.84 18.54
C ALA A 98 -6.40 16.01 17.70
N GLY A 99 -6.47 16.23 16.38
CA GLY A 99 -7.43 15.50 15.55
C GLY A 99 -7.07 14.03 15.38
N ARG A 100 -5.78 13.66 15.34
CA ARG A 100 -5.38 12.24 15.36
C ARG A 100 -5.90 11.54 16.62
N ASN A 101 -5.75 12.16 17.79
CA ASN A 101 -6.21 11.55 19.05
C ASN A 101 -7.72 11.32 19.02
N GLU A 102 -8.50 12.32 18.58
CA GLU A 102 -9.95 12.19 18.47
C GLU A 102 -10.37 11.03 17.54
N VAL A 103 -9.72 10.90 16.37
CA VAL A 103 -10.01 9.81 15.44
C VAL A 103 -9.65 8.44 16.03
N LEU A 104 -8.50 8.32 16.69
CA LEU A 104 -8.05 7.07 17.29
C LEU A 104 -8.92 6.66 18.49
N GLU A 105 -9.41 7.61 19.28
CA GLU A 105 -10.36 7.38 20.36
C GLU A 105 -11.68 6.83 19.83
N LYS A 106 -12.26 7.47 18.80
CA LYS A 106 -13.48 6.98 18.13
C LYS A 106 -13.31 5.60 17.50
N ALA A 107 -12.12 5.29 16.98
CA ALA A 107 -11.85 3.99 16.35
C ALA A 107 -11.64 2.86 17.37
N SER A 108 -11.37 3.19 18.65
CA SER A 108 -11.11 2.23 19.72
C SER A 108 -12.36 1.87 20.55
N SER A 109 -13.47 2.60 20.36
CA SER A 109 -14.78 2.36 20.98
C SER A 109 -15.70 1.56 20.06
#